data_AF-A0A654LUJ5-F1
#
_entry.id   AF-A0A654LUJ5-F1
#
_cell.length_a   1.000
_cell.length_b   1.000
_cell.length_c   1.000
_cell.angle_alpha   90.00
_cell.angle_beta   90.00
_cell.angle_gamma   90.00
#
_symmetry.space_group_name_H-M   'P 1'
#
loop_
_entity.id
_entity.type
_entity.pdbx_description
1 polymer ?
#
loop_
_entity_poly.entity_id
_entity_poly.type
_entity_poly.pdbx_seq_one_letter_code
_entity_poly.pdbx_strand_id
1 'polypeptide(L)' 'MVDKVEVTVTNLEKKHKGKTGYENMYSVVKHIYMDDGKVDMVGFAIDKENL' A
#
# COMPACT_ATOMS: atom_id res chain seq x y z
N MET A 1 9.95 -20.81 0.64
CA MET A 1 10.40 -19.97 -0.49
C MET A 1 9.29 -18.94 -0.74
N VAL A 2 9.53 -17.92 -1.57
CA VAL A 2 8.49 -16.91 -1.85
C VAL A 2 7.59 -17.47 -2.95
N ASP A 3 6.29 -17.56 -2.68
CA ASP A 3 5.28 -18.05 -3.61
C ASP A 3 4.84 -16.93 -4.56
N LYS A 4 4.50 -15.78 -3.98
CA LYS A 4 3.94 -14.64 -4.73
C LYS A 4 4.31 -13.32 -4.08
N VAL A 5 4.54 -12.31 -4.91
CA VAL A 5 4.61 -10.91 -4.47
C VAL A 5 3.47 -10.13 -5.13
N GLU A 6 2.72 -9.37 -4.33
CA GLU A 6 1.67 -8.49 -4.80
C GLU A 6 1.92 -7.06 -4.30
N VAL A 7 1.76 -6.07 -5.18
CA VAL A 7 1.87 -4.66 -4.82
C VAL A 7 0.53 -3.99 -5.06
N THR A 8 -0.02 -3.36 -4.02
CA THR A 8 -1.28 -2.63 -4.07
C THR A 8 -1.01 -1.14 -3.91
N VAL A 9 -1.46 -0.34 -4.86
CA VAL A 9 -1.44 1.13 -4.78
C VAL A 9 -2.85 1.63 -4.55
N THR A 10 -3.04 2.40 -3.48
CA THR A 10 -4.35 2.93 -3.07
C THR A 10 -4.31 4.44 -3.03
N ASN A 11 -5.21 5.11 -3.75
CA ASN A 11 -5.44 6.54 -3.58
C ASN A 11 -6.20 6.79 -2.27
N LEU A 12 -5.50 7.36 -1.27
CA LEU A 12 -6.05 7.51 0.08
C LEU A 12 -7.20 8.52 0.12
N GLU A 13 -7.09 9.60 -0.63
CA GLU A 13 -8.15 10.61 -0.81
C GLU A 13 -9.45 9.99 -1.36
N LYS A 14 -9.35 9.14 -2.40
CA LYS A 14 -10.52 8.48 -2.99
C LYS A 14 -11.14 7.45 -2.05
N LYS A 15 -10.31 6.70 -1.31
CA LYS A 15 -10.75 5.64 -0.39
C LYS A 15 -11.36 6.21 0.89
N HIS A 16 -10.84 7.33 1.37
CA HIS A 16 -11.23 7.99 2.62
C HIS A 16 -11.68 9.42 2.37
N LYS A 17 -12.77 9.58 1.60
CA LYS A 17 -13.31 10.89 1.23
C LYS A 17 -13.58 11.75 2.47
N GLY A 18 -13.08 12.98 2.46
CA GLY A 18 -13.31 13.97 3.52
C GLY A 18 -12.40 13.84 4.75
N LYS A 19 -11.41 12.94 4.74
CA LYS A 19 -10.41 12.85 5.81
C LYS A 19 -9.22 13.75 5.52
N THR A 20 -9.07 14.77 6.35
CA THR A 20 -7.93 15.70 6.30
C THR A 20 -6.62 14.98 6.64
N GLY A 21 -5.59 15.22 5.82
CA GLY A 21 -4.28 14.56 5.87
C GLY A 21 -4.09 13.41 4.86
N TYR A 22 -5.12 13.04 4.10
CA TYR A 22 -5.02 12.05 3.01
C TYR A 22 -5.19 12.65 1.62
N GLU A 23 -5.48 13.95 1.54
CA GLU A 23 -5.35 14.72 0.31
C GLU A 23 -3.96 14.48 -0.25
N ASN A 24 -3.88 14.29 -1.57
CA ASN A 24 -2.61 14.09 -2.25
C ASN A 24 -1.75 12.91 -1.74
N MET A 25 -2.33 11.89 -1.09
CA MET A 25 -1.56 10.73 -0.64
C MET A 25 -1.90 9.44 -1.42
N TYR A 26 -0.87 8.66 -1.75
CA TYR A 26 -0.98 7.25 -2.10
C TYR A 26 -0.48 6.38 -0.94
N SER A 27 -1.14 5.24 -0.72
CA SER A 27 -0.60 4.15 0.09
C SER A 27 -0.11 3.06 -0.85
N VAL A 28 1.14 2.66 -0.68
CA VAL A 28 1.74 1.53 -1.39
C VAL A 28 2.00 0.42 -0.38
N VAL A 29 1.46 -0.77 -0.65
CA VAL A 29 1.62 -1.94 0.22
C VAL A 29 2.13 -3.10 -0.61
N LYS A 30 3.22 -3.70 -0.16
CA LYS A 30 3.79 -4.93 -0.70
C LYS A 30 3.39 -6.09 0.20
N HIS A 31 2.77 -7.09 -0.40
CA HIS A 31 2.45 -8.37 0.22
C HIS A 31 3.39 -9.45 -0.34
N ILE A 32 4.06 -10.18 0.55
CA ILE A 32 4.95 -11.28 0.20
C ILE A 32 4.32 -12.54 0.78
N TYR A 33 3.75 -13.36 -0.09
CA TYR A 33 3.16 -14.64 0.25
C TYR A 33 4.25 -15.70 0.22
N MET A 34 4.40 -16.41 1.33
CA MET A 34 5.40 -17.45 1.53
C MET A 34 4.73 -18.82 1.40
N ASP A 35 5.48 -19.84 0.92
CA ASP A 35 4.92 -21.19 0.72
C ASP A 35 4.40 -21.84 2.02
N ASP A 36 4.90 -21.39 3.18
CA ASP A 36 4.45 -21.86 4.50
C ASP A 36 3.14 -21.20 4.96
N GLY A 37 2.49 -20.44 4.08
CA GLY A 37 1.23 -19.75 4.34
C GLY A 37 1.40 -18.42 5.09
N LYS A 38 2.63 -18.00 5.43
CA LYS A 38 2.85 -16.68 6.02
C LYS A 38 2.74 -15.59 4.97
N VAL A 39 2.27 -14.43 5.40
CA VAL A 39 2.25 -13.21 4.59
C VAL A 39 3.07 -12.16 5.31
N ASP A 40 4.16 -11.74 4.70
CA ASP A 40 4.92 -10.57 5.15
C ASP A 40 4.39 -9.32 4.42
N MET A 41 4.24 -8.22 5.14
CA MET A 41 3.63 -7.00 4.62
C MET A 41 4.50 -5.79 4.97
N VAL A 42 4.86 -5.02 3.94
CA VAL A 42 5.56 -3.74 4.09
C VAL A 42 4.77 -2.66 3.38
N GLY A 43 4.38 -1.62 4.10
CA GLY A 43 3.59 -0.53 3.56
C GLY A 43 4.14 0.84 3.91
N PHE A 44 4.02 1.79 2.98
CA PHE A 44 4.35 3.19 3.19
C PHE A 44 3.39 4.11 2.44
N ALA A 45 3.27 5.35 2.92
CA ALA A 45 2.53 6.40 2.24
C ALA A 45 3.50 7.27 1.44
N ILE A 46 3.05 7.73 0.28
CA ILE A 46 3.79 8.62 -0.61
C ILE A 46 2.91 9.83 -0.90
N ASP A 47 3.52 11.00 -0.81
CA ASP A 47 2.92 12.24 -1.26
C ASP A 47 2.95 12.31 -2.80
N LYS A 48 1.78 12.52 -3.40
CA LYS A 48 1.57 12.66 -4.84
C LYS A 48 2.33 13.84 -5.43
N GLU A 49 2.52 14.90 -4.66
CA GLU A 49 3.13 16.15 -5.15
C GLU A 49 4.67 16.08 -5.15
N ASN A 50 5.25 15.12 -4.42
CA ASN A 50 6.69 14.96 -4.24
C ASN A 50 7.24 13.67 -4.90
N LEU A 51 6.52 13.15 -5.91
CA LEU A 51 6.81 11.90 -6.63
C LEU A 51 7.68 12.11 -7.88
#